data_AF-A0A0E3QAC5-F1
#
_entry.id   AF-A0A0E3QAC5-F1
#
_cell.length_a   1.000
_cell.length_b   1.000
_cell.length_c   1.000
_cell.angle_alpha   90.00
_cell.angle_beta   90.00
_cell.angle_gamma   90.00
#
_symmetry.space_group_name_H-M   'P 1'
#
loop_
_entity.id
_entity.type
_entity.pdbx_description
1 polymer ?
#
loop_
_entity_poly.entity_id
_entity_poly.type
_entity_poly.pdbx_seq_one_letter_code
_entity_poly.pdbx_strand_id
1 'polypeptide(L)'
;MRFEQKLQEKPEGLEQISKQFEEYSDLKDISFKDFILESWNFNKLKKMSTSEIIEKLKSMNVDFEIERFKEQAQNYISAIQLAEDHYYTQNFQAQGKDEDFIWLAIIELWKRIIPEKYNMEMIDDLIQDGYDDIENQNYKDGMEKWEKAWNIIVSIVPSHIKSVTDADKFIPVLTQCIFNWCQDFEMELANAALEDASFHQKRIKYCQDFRRFFPYSDKSIIKNMLKAEAESRAELGILKQ
;
A
#
# COMPACT_ATOMS: atom_id res chain seq x y z
N MET A 1 4.44 11.85 -2.98
CA MET A 1 4.81 10.45 -3.28
C MET A 1 3.93 9.74 -4.34
N ARG A 2 2.79 9.08 -4.02
CA ARG A 2 2.10 8.20 -5.02
C ARG A 2 1.27 8.94 -6.08
N PHE A 3 0.60 10.02 -5.69
CA PHE A 3 -0.12 10.90 -6.62
C PHE A 3 0.81 11.42 -7.73
N GLU A 4 2.00 11.89 -7.34
CA GLU A 4 3.02 12.38 -8.26
C GLU A 4 3.54 11.26 -9.18
N GLN A 5 3.72 10.05 -8.64
CA GLN A 5 4.09 8.89 -9.45
C GLN A 5 3.03 8.61 -10.54
N LYS A 6 1.73 8.58 -10.20
CA LYS A 6 0.66 8.37 -11.20
C LYS A 6 0.66 9.45 -12.28
N LEU A 7 0.96 10.70 -11.92
CA LEU A 7 1.09 11.80 -12.87
C LEU A 7 2.32 11.66 -13.78
N GLN A 8 3.44 11.16 -13.27
CA GLN A 8 4.63 10.87 -14.08
C GLN A 8 4.39 9.72 -15.08
N GLU A 9 3.55 8.74 -14.72
CA GLU A 9 3.20 7.59 -15.58
C GLU A 9 2.16 7.95 -16.65
N LYS A 10 1.30 8.95 -16.41
CA LYS A 10 0.25 9.43 -17.34
C LYS A 10 0.47 10.89 -17.76
N PRO A 11 1.45 11.17 -18.65
CA PRO A 11 1.87 12.54 -18.98
C PRO A 11 0.77 13.40 -19.63
N GLU A 12 -0.24 12.81 -20.26
CA GLU A 12 -1.38 13.54 -20.84
C GLU A 12 -2.24 14.27 -19.79
N GLY A 13 -2.39 13.67 -18.60
CA GLY A 13 -3.11 14.30 -17.47
C GLY A 13 -2.29 15.39 -16.79
N LEU A 14 -0.96 15.22 -16.75
CA LEU A 14 -0.04 16.20 -16.17
C LEU A 14 -0.07 17.54 -16.91
N GLU A 15 -0.16 17.53 -18.25
CA GLU A 15 -0.21 18.75 -19.05
C GLU A 15 -1.46 19.60 -18.76
N GLN A 16 -2.61 18.94 -18.56
CA GLN A 16 -3.87 19.61 -18.24
C GLN A 16 -3.86 20.18 -16.82
N ILE A 17 -3.34 19.40 -15.86
CA ILE A 17 -3.22 19.83 -14.45
C ILE A 17 -2.20 20.96 -14.31
N SER A 18 -1.06 20.91 -15.02
CA SER A 18 -0.06 21.99 -14.99
C SER A 18 -0.64 23.30 -15.51
N LYS A 19 -1.38 23.27 -16.63
CA LYS A 19 -2.05 24.46 -17.16
C LYS A 19 -3.04 25.06 -16.17
N GLN A 20 -3.85 24.22 -15.52
CA GLN A 20 -4.76 24.70 -14.48
C GLN A 20 -3.98 25.27 -13.29
N PHE A 21 -2.92 24.62 -12.83
CA PHE A 21 -2.13 25.10 -11.69
C PHE A 21 -1.45 26.44 -11.97
N GLU A 22 -0.90 26.63 -13.17
CA GLU A 22 -0.26 27.86 -13.64
C GLU A 22 -1.25 29.03 -13.81
N GLU A 23 -2.54 28.75 -14.08
CA GLU A 23 -3.60 29.76 -14.13
C GLU A 23 -3.99 30.31 -12.75
N TYR A 24 -3.83 29.53 -11.67
CA TYR A 24 -4.25 29.89 -10.30
C TYR A 24 -3.08 30.15 -9.34
N SER A 25 -1.84 29.94 -9.77
CA SER A 25 -0.64 30.08 -8.95
C SER A 25 0.08 31.41 -9.21
N ASP A 26 0.30 32.21 -8.16
CA ASP A 26 1.19 33.37 -8.20
C ASP A 26 2.69 32.98 -8.27
N LEU A 27 3.01 31.68 -8.17
CA LEU A 27 4.38 31.14 -8.26
C LEU A 27 4.79 30.99 -9.73
N LYS A 28 5.30 32.06 -10.33
CA LYS A 28 5.71 32.10 -11.75
C LYS A 28 7.03 31.42 -12.08
N ASP A 29 7.81 31.02 -11.07
CA ASP A 29 9.20 30.58 -11.27
C ASP A 29 9.41 29.05 -11.21
N ILE A 30 8.37 28.26 -10.92
CA ILE A 30 8.47 26.79 -10.88
C ILE A 30 7.37 26.18 -11.76
N SER A 31 7.78 25.56 -12.85
CA SER A 31 6.91 24.71 -13.67
C SER A 31 6.46 23.50 -12.84
N PHE A 32 5.16 23.42 -12.54
CA PHE A 32 4.57 22.31 -11.78
C PHE A 32 4.87 20.97 -12.46
N LYS A 33 4.81 20.95 -13.79
CA LYS A 33 5.22 19.80 -14.60
C LYS A 33 6.66 19.38 -14.34
N ASP A 34 7.61 20.31 -14.34
CA ASP A 34 9.02 19.99 -14.12
C ASP A 34 9.25 19.53 -12.68
N PHE A 35 8.59 20.16 -11.71
CA PHE A 35 8.60 19.69 -10.32
C PHE A 35 8.16 18.22 -10.25
N ILE A 36 6.98 17.88 -10.79
CA ILE A 36 6.46 16.51 -10.77
C ILE A 36 7.40 15.53 -11.49
N LEU A 37 7.91 15.88 -12.68
CA LEU A 37 8.80 14.99 -13.44
C LEU A 37 10.14 14.77 -12.73
N GLU A 38 10.63 15.76 -12.00
CA GLU A 38 11.90 15.69 -11.31
C GLU A 38 11.79 15.07 -9.91
N SER A 39 10.63 15.14 -9.24
CA SER A 39 10.38 14.55 -7.92
C SER A 39 10.67 13.06 -7.84
N TRP A 40 11.16 12.62 -6.67
CA TRP A 40 11.43 11.21 -6.41
C TRP A 40 10.15 10.38 -6.37
N ASN A 41 10.28 9.11 -6.79
CA ASN A 41 9.25 8.10 -6.65
C ASN A 41 9.88 6.71 -6.59
N PHE A 42 9.07 5.70 -6.29
CA PHE A 42 9.55 4.33 -6.18
C PHE A 42 10.12 3.78 -7.49
N ASN A 43 9.62 4.17 -8.66
CA ASN A 43 10.18 3.70 -9.94
C ASN A 43 11.63 4.18 -10.16
N LYS A 44 11.95 5.40 -9.73
CA LYS A 44 13.32 5.93 -9.75
C LYS A 44 14.20 5.17 -8.73
N LEU A 45 13.72 4.97 -7.51
CA LEU A 45 14.47 4.24 -6.47
C LEU A 45 14.70 2.76 -6.81
N LYS A 46 13.72 2.08 -7.40
CA LYS A 46 13.84 0.68 -7.85
C LYS A 46 14.98 0.48 -8.87
N LYS A 47 15.33 1.52 -9.63
CA LYS A 47 16.45 1.49 -10.58
C LYS A 47 17.82 1.69 -9.92
N MET A 48 17.85 2.25 -8.71
CA MET A 48 19.07 2.41 -7.93
C MET A 48 19.38 1.09 -7.19
N SER A 49 20.66 0.74 -7.10
CA SER A 49 21.16 -0.30 -6.20
C SER A 49 21.01 0.11 -4.73
N THR A 50 21.05 -0.87 -3.82
CA THR A 50 20.98 -0.60 -2.38
C THR A 50 22.09 0.33 -1.92
N SER A 51 23.31 0.17 -2.44
CA SER A 51 24.45 1.05 -2.13
C SER A 51 24.24 2.47 -2.63
N GLU A 52 23.65 2.67 -3.81
CA GLU A 52 23.38 4.03 -4.34
C GLU A 52 22.34 4.76 -3.50
N ILE A 53 21.31 4.07 -2.99
CA ILE A 53 20.33 4.67 -2.09
C ILE A 53 21.00 5.11 -0.78
N ILE A 54 21.85 4.26 -0.20
CA ILE A 54 22.59 4.56 1.03
C ILE A 54 23.56 5.73 0.84
N GLU A 55 24.32 5.76 -0.27
CA GLU A 55 25.23 6.88 -0.56
C GLU A 55 24.46 8.20 -0.80
N LYS A 56 23.28 8.14 -1.41
CA LYS A 56 22.42 9.33 -1.57
C LYS A 56 21.90 9.82 -0.22
N LEU A 57 21.47 8.93 0.68
CA LEU A 57 21.12 9.28 2.08
C LEU A 57 22.30 9.96 2.80
N LYS A 58 23.50 9.39 2.67
CA LYS A 58 24.72 9.95 3.25
C LYS A 58 25.04 11.34 2.72
N SER A 59 24.81 11.60 1.43
CA SER A 59 24.98 12.93 0.83
C SER A 59 24.02 13.98 1.41
N MET A 60 22.91 13.53 2.02
CA MET A 60 21.90 14.33 2.72
C MET A 60 22.10 14.37 4.24
N ASN A 61 23.31 14.05 4.71
CA ASN A 61 23.67 14.00 6.13
C ASN A 61 22.88 12.95 6.94
N VAL A 62 22.47 11.84 6.30
CA VAL A 62 21.83 10.70 6.97
C VAL A 62 22.83 9.55 7.04
N ASP A 63 23.28 9.21 8.25
CA ASP A 63 24.03 7.99 8.52
C ASP A 63 23.09 6.79 8.52
N PHE A 64 23.35 5.85 7.61
CA PHE A 64 22.59 4.62 7.45
C PHE A 64 23.53 3.42 7.58
N GLU A 65 23.22 2.56 8.54
CA GLU A 65 23.94 1.31 8.79
C GLU A 65 22.92 0.16 8.80
N ILE A 66 23.25 -0.94 8.11
CA ILE A 66 22.31 -2.02 7.80
C ILE A 66 21.88 -2.76 9.07
N GLU A 67 22.81 -3.08 9.97
CA GLU A 67 22.52 -3.84 11.17
C GLU A 67 21.71 -3.01 12.17
N ARG A 68 22.05 -1.72 12.35
CA ARG A 68 21.25 -0.76 13.12
C ARG A 68 19.84 -0.63 12.55
N PHE A 69 19.70 -0.53 11.23
CA PHE A 69 18.39 -0.48 10.58
C PHE A 69 17.56 -1.73 10.87
N LYS A 70 18.17 -2.92 10.77
CA LYS A 70 17.50 -4.20 11.08
C LYS A 70 17.00 -4.26 12.53
N GLU A 71 17.83 -3.82 13.47
CA GLU A 71 17.49 -3.78 14.89
C GLU A 71 16.34 -2.79 15.16
N GLN A 72 16.46 -1.56 14.65
CA GLN A 72 15.44 -0.53 14.79
C GLN A 72 14.11 -1.00 14.20
N ALA A 73 14.13 -1.53 12.98
CA ALA A 73 12.94 -2.00 12.27
C ALA A 73 12.15 -3.06 13.04
N GLN A 74 12.75 -3.82 13.97
CA GLN A 74 12.01 -4.77 14.80
C GLN A 74 10.90 -4.13 15.65
N ASN A 75 11.08 -2.87 16.04
CA ASN A 75 10.15 -2.16 16.92
C ASN A 75 9.10 -1.32 16.17
N TYR A 76 9.16 -1.29 14.84
CA TYR A 76 8.24 -0.50 14.02
C TYR A 76 7.38 -1.38 13.12
N ILE A 77 6.22 -0.82 12.79
CA ILE A 77 5.33 -1.31 11.74
C ILE A 77 5.21 -0.30 10.58
N SER A 78 5.64 0.96 10.76
CA SER A 78 5.74 1.98 9.71
C SER A 78 7.19 2.26 9.38
N ALA A 79 7.55 2.18 8.11
CA ALA A 79 8.85 2.64 7.61
C ALA A 79 8.95 4.16 7.65
N ILE A 80 7.83 4.88 7.47
CA ILE A 80 7.79 6.35 7.58
C ILE A 80 8.08 6.77 9.02
N GLN A 81 7.41 6.19 10.02
CA GLN A 81 7.68 6.53 11.42
C GLN A 81 9.11 6.20 11.82
N LEU A 82 9.65 5.06 11.38
CA LEU A 82 11.06 4.72 11.60
C LEU A 82 11.99 5.76 10.97
N ALA A 83 11.67 6.24 9.76
CA ALA A 83 12.43 7.30 9.09
C ALA A 83 12.39 8.61 9.91
N GLU A 84 11.20 9.01 10.37
CA GLU A 84 11.01 10.22 11.18
C GLU A 84 11.80 10.16 12.49
N ASP A 85 11.70 9.04 13.21
CA ASP A 85 12.27 8.93 14.56
C ASP A 85 13.81 8.81 14.53
N HIS A 86 14.36 8.11 13.54
CA HIS A 86 15.78 7.73 13.53
C HIS A 86 16.66 8.35 12.46
N TYR A 87 16.08 8.79 11.33
CA TYR A 87 16.86 9.24 10.18
C TYR A 87 16.65 10.72 9.87
N TYR A 88 15.41 11.18 9.93
CA TYR A 88 15.07 12.60 9.74
C TYR A 88 15.67 13.47 10.86
N THR A 89 15.77 12.93 12.08
CA THR A 89 16.37 13.60 13.24
C THR A 89 17.89 13.78 13.16
N GLN A 90 18.58 13.17 12.18
CA GLN A 90 20.04 13.25 12.04
C GLN A 90 20.55 14.55 11.40
N ASN A 91 19.79 15.65 11.54
CA ASN A 91 20.02 16.88 10.78
C ASN A 91 19.99 16.59 9.26
N PHE A 92 18.89 15.99 8.81
CA PHE A 92 18.62 15.72 7.40
C PHE A 92 18.71 17.01 6.57
N GLN A 93 19.47 16.97 5.48
CA GLN A 93 19.65 18.09 4.55
C GLN A 93 19.26 17.69 3.13
N ALA A 94 18.07 18.15 2.74
CA ALA A 94 17.61 18.09 1.36
C ALA A 94 17.05 19.44 0.95
N GLN A 95 17.01 19.71 -0.36
CA GLN A 95 16.43 20.93 -0.91
C GLN A 95 15.42 20.59 -2.01
N GLY A 96 14.23 21.18 -1.93
CA GLY A 96 13.22 21.08 -2.98
C GLY A 96 12.81 19.64 -3.24
N LYS A 97 12.95 19.18 -4.49
CA LYS A 97 12.52 17.85 -4.94
C LYS A 97 13.16 16.65 -4.24
N ASP A 98 14.25 16.86 -3.49
CA ASP A 98 14.95 15.81 -2.75
C ASP A 98 14.37 15.58 -1.34
N GLU A 99 13.47 16.45 -0.86
CA GLU A 99 12.92 16.38 0.51
C GLU A 99 12.22 15.05 0.80
N ASP A 100 11.46 14.54 -0.17
CA ASP A 100 10.73 13.28 -0.05
C ASP A 100 11.63 12.02 -0.11
N PHE A 101 12.90 12.18 -0.50
CA PHE A 101 13.79 11.05 -0.76
C PHE A 101 13.97 10.16 0.47
N ILE A 102 14.06 10.74 1.68
CA ILE A 102 14.34 9.98 2.90
C ILE A 102 13.26 8.94 3.19
N TRP A 103 11.98 9.30 3.11
CA TRP A 103 10.89 8.36 3.38
C TRP A 103 10.80 7.28 2.30
N LEU A 104 10.92 7.67 1.02
CA LEU A 104 10.96 6.71 -0.09
C LEU A 104 12.13 5.73 0.04
N ALA A 105 13.31 6.23 0.42
CA ALA A 105 14.51 5.44 0.59
C ALA A 105 14.37 4.44 1.73
N ILE A 106 13.85 4.86 2.89
CA ILE A 106 13.67 3.96 4.03
C ILE A 106 12.63 2.86 3.71
N ILE A 107 11.54 3.18 3.02
CA ILE A 107 10.56 2.18 2.57
C ILE A 107 11.22 1.17 1.61
N GLU A 108 11.96 1.64 0.61
CA GLU A 108 12.63 0.77 -0.37
C GLU A 108 13.75 -0.08 0.26
N LEU A 109 14.53 0.50 1.18
CA LEU A 109 15.57 -0.22 1.92
C LEU A 109 14.96 -1.28 2.84
N TRP A 110 13.81 -1.00 3.48
CA TRP A 110 13.07 -2.00 4.25
C TRP A 110 12.73 -3.22 3.39
N LYS A 111 12.13 -3.00 2.21
CA LYS A 111 11.74 -4.05 1.27
C LYS A 111 12.94 -4.93 0.86
N ARG A 112 14.14 -4.35 0.74
CA ARG A 112 15.35 -5.05 0.27
C ARG A 112 16.12 -5.75 1.37
N ILE A 113 16.21 -5.12 2.55
CA ILE A 113 17.08 -5.58 3.65
C ILE A 113 16.35 -6.55 4.58
N ILE A 114 15.04 -6.38 4.76
CA ILE A 114 14.22 -7.15 5.71
C ILE A 114 12.94 -7.64 5.00
N PRO A 115 13.06 -8.37 3.87
CA PRO A 115 11.90 -8.77 3.06
C PRO A 115 10.90 -9.66 3.80
N GLU A 116 11.32 -10.32 4.88
CA GLU A 116 10.49 -11.15 5.74
C GLU A 116 9.57 -10.35 6.67
N LYS A 117 9.86 -9.07 6.92
CA LYS A 117 9.05 -8.20 7.78
C LYS A 117 8.37 -7.13 6.94
N TYR A 118 7.05 -7.14 6.93
CA TYR A 118 6.27 -6.13 6.24
C TYR A 118 6.06 -4.88 7.10
N ASN A 119 6.02 -3.73 6.44
CA ASN A 119 5.57 -2.46 7.02
C ASN A 119 4.20 -2.05 6.44
N MET A 120 3.55 -1.06 7.05
CA MET A 120 2.22 -0.60 6.68
C MET A 120 2.20 0.07 5.30
N GLU A 121 3.27 0.75 4.89
CA GLU A 121 3.36 1.38 3.57
C GLU A 121 3.32 0.34 2.44
N MET A 122 3.90 -0.84 2.68
CA MET A 122 3.79 -1.98 1.74
C MET A 122 2.34 -2.49 1.59
N ILE A 123 1.49 -2.33 2.61
CA ILE A 123 0.08 -2.69 2.52
C ILE A 123 -0.63 -1.73 1.58
N ASP A 124 -0.42 -0.41 1.77
CA ASP A 124 -1.00 0.61 0.89
C ASP A 124 -0.56 0.42 -0.57
N ASP A 125 0.72 0.13 -0.78
CA ASP A 125 1.27 -0.21 -2.10
C ASP A 125 0.49 -1.36 -2.74
N LEU A 126 0.35 -2.49 -2.05
CA LEU A 126 -0.34 -3.67 -2.58
C LEU A 126 -1.84 -3.43 -2.84
N ILE A 127 -2.51 -2.69 -1.96
CA ILE A 127 -3.94 -2.38 -2.11
C ILE A 127 -4.17 -1.57 -3.38
N GLN A 128 -3.48 -0.46 -3.53
CA GLN A 128 -3.66 0.43 -4.68
C GLN A 128 -3.13 -0.18 -5.98
N ASP A 129 -2.01 -0.91 -5.95
CA ASP A 129 -1.53 -1.62 -7.14
C ASP A 129 -2.55 -2.67 -7.58
N GLY A 130 -3.25 -3.31 -6.64
CA GLY A 130 -4.34 -4.22 -6.95
C GLY A 130 -5.57 -3.51 -7.56
N TYR A 131 -5.93 -2.31 -7.09
CA TYR A 131 -6.96 -1.51 -7.78
C TYR A 131 -6.54 -1.17 -9.21
N ASP A 132 -5.29 -0.73 -9.41
CA ASP A 132 -4.77 -0.40 -10.74
C ASP A 132 -4.81 -1.64 -11.67
N ASP A 133 -4.50 -2.84 -11.18
CA ASP A 133 -4.63 -4.08 -11.97
C ASP A 133 -6.09 -4.42 -12.31
N ILE A 134 -7.00 -4.32 -11.35
CA ILE A 134 -8.43 -4.63 -11.52
C ILE A 134 -9.07 -3.65 -12.52
N GLU A 135 -8.77 -2.35 -12.42
CA GLU A 135 -9.21 -1.34 -13.39
C GLU A 135 -8.74 -1.67 -14.82
N ASN A 136 -7.57 -2.30 -14.95
CA ASN A 136 -7.02 -2.77 -16.22
C ASN A 136 -7.46 -4.21 -16.59
N GLN A 137 -8.48 -4.76 -15.92
CA GLN A 137 -9.02 -6.11 -16.11
C GLN A 137 -8.00 -7.24 -15.87
N ASN A 138 -6.93 -6.96 -15.14
CA ASN A 138 -5.94 -7.94 -14.74
C ASN A 138 -6.26 -8.53 -13.35
N TYR A 139 -7.41 -9.21 -13.26
CA TYR A 139 -7.93 -9.73 -11.99
C TYR A 139 -6.95 -10.65 -11.27
N LYS A 140 -6.22 -11.50 -12.02
CA LYS A 140 -5.30 -12.45 -11.41
C LYS A 140 -4.22 -11.75 -10.59
N ASP A 141 -3.52 -10.80 -11.20
CA ASP A 141 -2.41 -10.10 -10.53
C ASP A 141 -2.95 -9.17 -9.43
N GLY A 142 -4.11 -8.54 -9.65
CA GLY A 142 -4.76 -7.70 -8.65
C GLY A 142 -5.17 -8.49 -7.40
N MET A 143 -5.78 -9.66 -7.59
CA MET A 143 -6.17 -10.55 -6.48
C MET A 143 -4.96 -11.13 -5.75
N GLU A 144 -3.87 -11.46 -6.44
CA GLU A 144 -2.63 -11.90 -5.78
C GLU A 144 -2.03 -10.80 -4.88
N LYS A 145 -2.09 -9.53 -5.32
CA LYS A 145 -1.64 -8.38 -4.51
C LYS A 145 -2.55 -8.14 -3.31
N TRP A 146 -3.88 -8.18 -3.50
CA TRP A 146 -4.84 -8.01 -2.40
C TRP A 146 -4.80 -9.17 -1.40
N GLU A 147 -4.59 -10.40 -1.84
CA GLU A 147 -4.36 -11.56 -0.96
C GLU A 147 -3.09 -11.36 -0.12
N LYS A 148 -2.01 -10.85 -0.73
CA LYS A 148 -0.80 -10.50 0.00
C LYS A 148 -1.04 -9.38 1.02
N ALA A 149 -1.75 -8.31 0.64
CA ALA A 149 -2.11 -7.22 1.55
C ALA A 149 -2.89 -7.73 2.76
N TRP A 150 -3.90 -8.58 2.52
CA TRP A 150 -4.69 -9.20 3.58
C TRP A 150 -3.83 -10.00 4.56
N ASN A 151 -2.95 -10.85 4.03
CA ASN A 151 -2.06 -11.67 4.85
C ASN A 151 -1.13 -10.82 5.73
N ILE A 152 -0.67 -9.67 5.21
CA ILE A 152 0.15 -8.73 5.99
C ILE A 152 -0.69 -8.10 7.09
N ILE A 153 -1.88 -7.56 6.76
CA ILE A 153 -2.77 -6.91 7.73
C ILE A 153 -3.02 -7.84 8.93
N VAL A 154 -3.44 -9.08 8.69
CA VAL A 154 -3.74 -10.03 9.78
C VAL A 154 -2.50 -10.51 10.54
N SER A 155 -1.30 -10.33 9.97
CA SER A 155 -0.03 -10.65 10.64
C SER A 155 0.45 -9.53 11.58
N ILE A 156 0.17 -8.27 11.25
CA ILE A 156 0.62 -7.12 12.04
C ILE A 156 -0.43 -6.63 13.04
N VAL A 157 -1.72 -6.83 12.74
CA VAL A 157 -2.80 -6.43 13.64
C VAL A 157 -2.77 -7.31 14.89
N PRO A 158 -2.64 -6.73 16.10
CA PRO A 158 -2.60 -7.50 17.32
C PRO A 158 -3.83 -8.39 17.49
N SER A 159 -3.63 -9.61 18.00
CA SER A 159 -4.68 -10.61 18.11
C SER A 159 -5.88 -10.21 19.01
N HIS A 160 -5.72 -9.19 19.86
CA HIS A 160 -6.81 -8.63 20.68
C HIS A 160 -7.71 -7.65 19.92
N ILE A 161 -7.26 -7.12 18.77
CA ILE A 161 -8.08 -6.32 17.86
C ILE A 161 -8.96 -7.29 17.07
N LYS A 162 -10.28 -7.21 17.30
CA LYS A 162 -11.28 -8.16 16.77
C LYS A 162 -12.35 -7.51 15.90
N SER A 163 -12.20 -6.24 15.56
CA SER A 163 -13.05 -5.53 14.61
C SER A 163 -12.17 -4.88 13.55
N VAL A 164 -12.62 -4.89 12.29
CA VAL A 164 -11.86 -4.24 11.20
C VAL A 164 -11.78 -2.72 11.40
N THR A 165 -12.79 -2.10 12.02
CA THR A 165 -12.79 -0.66 12.36
C THR A 165 -11.75 -0.31 13.42
N ASP A 166 -11.45 -1.21 14.36
CA ASP A 166 -10.34 -0.99 15.29
C ASP A 166 -8.98 -1.28 14.62
N ALA A 167 -8.93 -2.18 13.63
CA ALA A 167 -7.75 -2.35 12.80
C ALA A 167 -7.46 -1.09 11.95
N ASP A 168 -8.48 -0.39 11.44
CA ASP A 168 -8.33 0.91 10.78
C ASP A 168 -7.67 1.95 11.70
N LYS A 169 -8.08 2.00 12.97
CA LYS A 169 -7.47 2.92 13.95
C LYS A 169 -6.02 2.54 14.26
N PHE A 170 -5.70 1.24 14.21
CA PHE A 170 -4.35 0.74 14.43
C PHE A 170 -3.42 1.03 13.24
N ILE A 171 -3.97 1.10 12.02
CA ILE A 171 -3.24 1.38 10.76
C ILE A 171 -3.83 2.64 10.09
N PRO A 172 -3.65 3.84 10.67
CA PRO A 172 -4.45 5.01 10.30
C PRO A 172 -4.04 5.68 8.97
N VAL A 173 -2.94 5.26 8.35
CA VAL A 173 -2.27 6.00 7.25
C VAL A 173 -2.54 5.41 5.86
N LEU A 174 -3.38 4.38 5.76
CA LEU A 174 -3.70 3.80 4.45
C LEU A 174 -4.57 4.76 3.62
N THR A 175 -4.33 4.80 2.31
CA THR A 175 -5.16 5.54 1.33
C THR A 175 -6.60 5.04 1.37
N GLN A 176 -6.78 3.73 1.57
CA GLN A 176 -8.08 3.10 1.70
C GLN A 176 -8.30 2.62 3.13
N CYS A 177 -9.48 2.91 3.65
CA CYS A 177 -9.97 2.32 4.88
C CYS A 177 -10.08 0.79 4.70
N ILE A 178 -9.46 0.01 5.60
CA ILE A 178 -9.48 -1.45 5.60
C ILE A 178 -10.92 -1.96 5.64
N PHE A 179 -11.82 -1.30 6.38
CA PHE A 179 -13.25 -1.63 6.39
C PHE A 179 -13.86 -1.62 4.97
N ASN A 180 -13.57 -0.60 4.17
CA ASN A 180 -14.08 -0.49 2.81
C ASN A 180 -13.37 -1.48 1.89
N TRP A 181 -12.04 -1.49 1.92
CA TRP A 181 -11.24 -2.34 1.07
C TRP A 181 -11.52 -3.84 1.28
N CYS A 182 -11.83 -4.30 2.49
CA CYS A 182 -12.22 -5.70 2.72
C CYS A 182 -13.51 -6.09 1.98
N GLN A 183 -14.44 -5.16 1.81
CA GLN A 183 -15.67 -5.40 1.07
C GLN A 183 -15.40 -5.37 -0.44
N ASP A 184 -14.55 -4.45 -0.89
CA ASP A 184 -14.11 -4.42 -2.29
C ASP A 184 -13.37 -5.73 -2.64
N PHE A 185 -12.48 -6.21 -1.76
CA PHE A 185 -11.78 -7.48 -1.98
C PHE A 185 -12.75 -8.66 -2.09
N GLU A 186 -13.74 -8.73 -1.20
CA GLU A 186 -14.78 -9.74 -1.28
C GLU A 186 -15.54 -9.68 -2.62
N MET A 187 -15.96 -8.49 -3.03
CA MET A 187 -16.71 -8.24 -4.25
C MET A 187 -15.88 -8.57 -5.50
N GLU A 188 -14.62 -8.15 -5.57
CA GLU A 188 -13.76 -8.39 -6.73
C GLU A 188 -13.33 -9.85 -6.85
N LEU A 189 -13.27 -10.60 -5.75
CA LEU A 189 -13.16 -12.06 -5.82
C LEU A 189 -14.39 -12.69 -6.48
N ALA A 190 -15.58 -12.08 -6.34
CA ALA A 190 -16.78 -12.53 -7.05
C ALA A 190 -16.70 -12.18 -8.55
N ASN A 191 -16.25 -10.97 -8.88
CA ASN A 191 -16.08 -10.53 -10.28
C ASN A 191 -15.05 -11.39 -11.00
N ALA A 192 -13.89 -11.64 -10.39
CA ALA A 192 -12.86 -12.53 -10.93
C ALA A 192 -13.38 -13.97 -11.14
N ALA A 193 -14.34 -14.41 -10.33
CA ALA A 193 -14.92 -15.75 -10.47
C ALA A 193 -15.80 -15.93 -11.71
N LEU A 194 -16.25 -14.83 -12.34
CA LEU A 194 -16.96 -14.87 -13.62
C LEU A 194 -16.05 -15.35 -14.76
N GLU A 195 -14.74 -15.11 -14.64
CA GLU A 195 -13.73 -15.52 -15.61
C GLU A 195 -13.03 -16.83 -15.20
N ASP A 196 -12.73 -16.99 -13.92
CA ASP A 196 -12.12 -18.19 -13.35
C ASP A 196 -12.83 -18.63 -12.07
N ALA A 197 -13.65 -19.67 -12.17
CA ALA A 197 -14.42 -20.22 -11.06
C ALA A 197 -13.57 -20.64 -9.84
N SER A 198 -12.24 -20.81 -9.98
CA SER A 198 -11.35 -21.04 -8.82
C SER A 198 -11.39 -19.92 -7.80
N PHE A 199 -11.74 -18.69 -8.20
CA PHE A 199 -11.91 -17.55 -7.30
C PHE A 199 -13.10 -17.69 -6.34
N HIS A 200 -14.12 -18.50 -6.64
CA HIS A 200 -15.16 -18.83 -5.66
C HIS A 200 -14.56 -19.51 -4.42
N GLN A 201 -13.58 -20.40 -4.61
CA GLN A 201 -12.91 -21.07 -3.50
C GLN A 201 -12.05 -20.09 -2.68
N LYS A 202 -11.41 -19.12 -3.35
CA LYS A 202 -10.69 -18.02 -2.69
C LYS A 202 -11.62 -17.11 -1.90
N ARG A 203 -12.77 -16.70 -2.48
CA ARG A 203 -13.81 -15.89 -1.82
C ARG A 203 -14.35 -16.58 -0.57
N ILE A 204 -14.63 -17.88 -0.63
CA ILE A 204 -15.04 -18.68 0.54
C ILE A 204 -13.99 -18.62 1.65
N LYS A 205 -12.73 -18.90 1.30
CA LYS A 205 -11.62 -18.88 2.27
C LYS A 205 -11.46 -17.50 2.90
N TYR A 206 -11.45 -16.45 2.07
CA TYR A 206 -11.33 -15.08 2.52
C TYR A 206 -12.46 -14.69 3.47
N CYS A 207 -13.73 -14.96 3.12
CA CYS A 207 -14.88 -14.65 3.97
C CYS A 207 -14.81 -15.37 5.33
N GLN A 208 -14.35 -16.62 5.36
CA GLN A 208 -14.14 -17.38 6.59
C GLN A 208 -13.00 -16.81 7.43
N ASP A 209 -11.88 -16.48 6.79
CA ASP A 209 -10.73 -15.88 7.45
C ASP A 209 -11.10 -14.51 8.03
N PHE A 210 -11.78 -13.65 7.28
CA PHE A 210 -12.27 -12.35 7.75
C PHE A 210 -13.06 -12.50 9.05
N ARG A 211 -14.05 -13.39 9.08
CA ARG A 211 -14.88 -13.59 10.28
C ARG A 211 -14.14 -14.24 11.44
N ARG A 212 -13.06 -14.99 11.16
CA ARG A 212 -12.18 -15.56 12.19
C ARG A 212 -11.31 -14.49 12.83
N PHE A 213 -10.73 -13.60 12.04
CA PHE A 213 -9.83 -12.54 12.53
C PHE A 213 -10.62 -11.38 13.15
N PHE A 214 -11.72 -10.96 12.53
CA PHE A 214 -12.51 -9.81 12.95
C PHE A 214 -13.99 -10.15 13.27
N PRO A 215 -14.25 -11.08 14.21
CA PRO A 215 -15.61 -11.55 14.54
C PRO A 215 -16.52 -10.47 15.13
N TYR A 216 -15.95 -9.38 15.64
CA TYR A 216 -16.68 -8.27 16.28
C TYR A 216 -16.75 -7.03 15.39
N SER A 217 -16.51 -7.18 14.09
CA SER A 217 -16.81 -6.14 13.10
C SER A 217 -18.31 -5.85 13.03
N ASP A 218 -18.66 -4.73 12.40
CA ASP A 218 -20.06 -4.35 12.22
C ASP A 218 -20.90 -5.47 11.58
N LYS A 219 -22.17 -5.55 12.00
CA LYS A 219 -23.07 -6.62 11.56
C LYS A 219 -23.29 -6.62 10.04
N SER A 220 -23.20 -5.46 9.38
CA SER A 220 -23.37 -5.34 7.93
C SER A 220 -22.28 -6.11 7.18
N ILE A 221 -21.01 -5.82 7.45
CA ILE A 221 -19.87 -6.50 6.81
C ILE A 221 -19.84 -7.99 7.16
N ILE A 222 -20.16 -8.38 8.40
CA ILE A 222 -20.26 -9.80 8.77
C ILE A 222 -21.34 -10.52 7.96
N LYS A 223 -22.51 -9.90 7.76
CA LYS A 223 -23.58 -10.46 6.93
C LYS A 223 -23.17 -10.55 5.46
N ASN A 224 -22.48 -9.53 4.93
CA ASN A 224 -21.96 -9.55 3.57
C ASN A 224 -21.01 -10.74 3.36
N MET A 225 -20.06 -10.96 4.26
CA MET A 225 -19.14 -12.10 4.21
C MET A 225 -19.85 -13.46 4.31
N LEU A 226 -20.91 -13.57 5.11
CA LEU A 226 -21.71 -14.80 5.20
C LEU A 226 -22.49 -15.07 3.90
N LYS A 227 -23.10 -14.02 3.33
CA LYS A 227 -23.82 -14.08 2.07
C LYS A 227 -22.88 -14.46 0.92
N ALA A 228 -21.74 -13.79 0.82
CA ALA A 228 -20.71 -14.03 -0.18
C ALA A 228 -20.18 -15.48 -0.18
N GLU A 229 -19.96 -16.05 1.01
CA GLU A 229 -19.60 -17.46 1.15
C GLU A 229 -20.72 -18.39 0.69
N ALA A 230 -21.97 -18.09 1.04
CA ALA A 230 -23.11 -18.92 0.64
C ALA A 230 -23.34 -18.90 -0.88
N GLU A 231 -23.24 -17.73 -1.50
CA GLU A 231 -23.31 -17.56 -2.96
C GLU A 231 -22.20 -18.35 -3.64
N SER A 232 -20.95 -18.16 -3.22
CA SER A 232 -19.80 -18.86 -3.81
C SER A 232 -19.90 -20.39 -3.66
N ARG A 233 -20.47 -20.87 -2.55
CA ARG A 233 -20.77 -22.30 -2.37
C ARG A 233 -21.85 -22.80 -3.31
N ALA A 234 -22.91 -22.02 -3.51
CA ALA A 234 -23.98 -22.38 -4.43
C ALA A 234 -23.46 -22.48 -5.86
N GLU A 235 -22.63 -21.53 -6.30
CA GLU A 235 -21.98 -21.55 -7.62
C GLU A 235 -21.08 -22.79 -7.81
N LEU A 236 -20.39 -23.24 -6.76
CA LEU A 236 -19.60 -24.47 -6.79
C LEU A 236 -20.44 -25.76 -6.63
N GLY A 237 -21.77 -25.66 -6.44
CA GLY A 237 -22.63 -26.81 -6.14
C GLY A 237 -22.39 -27.43 -4.76
N ILE A 238 -21.66 -26.75 -3.87
CA ILE A 238 -21.34 -27.17 -2.50
C ILE A 238 -22.41 -26.63 -1.55
N LEU A 239 -23.66 -27.00 -1.77
CA LEU A 239 -24.69 -26.77 -0.77
C LEU A 239 -24.50 -27.84 0.32
N LYS A 240 -24.10 -27.41 1.52
CA LYS A 240 -24.16 -28.30 2.69
C LYS A 240 -25.60 -28.79 2.85
N GLN A 241 -25.80 -30.11 2.81
CA GLN A 241 -26.93 -30.75 3.49
C GLN A 241 -26.82 -30.49 4.99
#